data_AF-A0A0W1EP80-F1
#
_entry.id   AF-A0A0W1EP80-F1
#
_cell.length_a   1.000
_cell.length_b   1.000
_cell.length_c   1.000
_cell.angle_alpha   90.00
_cell.angle_beta   90.00
_cell.angle_gamma   90.00
#
_symmetry.space_group_name_H-M   'P 1'
#
loop_
_entity.id
_entity.type
_entity.pdbx_description
1 polymer ?
#
loop_
_entity_poly.entity_id
_entity_poly.type
_entity_poly.pdbx_seq_one_letter_code
_entity_poly.pdbx_strand_id
1 'polypeptide(L)'
;MSRADRLERLDTRRLELEAEYEAVLLDALRRVAAGSWGLFGHTKDRAAHAKWEPVVMDLCDRGEEIDQVRDQLGLQPFALHEEFEASRGPVASNAPGEPKQAKAWLERLGKDA
;
A
#
# COMPACT_ATOMS: atom_id res chain seq x y z
N MET A 1 -22.27 -25.23 8.92
CA MET A 1 -21.68 -24.36 7.90
C MET A 1 -20.81 -25.23 7.01
N SER A 2 -21.05 -25.21 5.70
CA SER A 2 -20.34 -26.08 4.77
C SER A 2 -18.90 -25.60 4.56
N ARG A 3 -18.06 -26.41 3.90
CA ARG A 3 -16.74 -25.95 3.46
C ARG A 3 -16.86 -24.81 2.44
N ALA A 4 -17.87 -24.86 1.57
CA ALA A 4 -18.11 -23.83 0.57
C ALA A 4 -18.46 -22.48 1.22
N ASP A 5 -19.36 -22.47 2.20
CA ASP A 5 -19.76 -21.27 2.94
C ASP A 5 -18.57 -20.59 3.64
N ARG A 6 -17.59 -21.37 4.11
CA ARG A 6 -16.39 -20.85 4.76
C ARG A 6 -15.44 -20.19 3.76
N LEU A 7 -15.27 -20.79 2.58
CA LEU A 7 -14.43 -20.24 1.52
C LEU A 7 -15.02 -18.96 0.93
N GLU A 8 -16.35 -18.92 0.75
CA GLU A 8 -17.05 -17.73 0.27
C GLU A 8 -16.85 -16.54 1.22
N ARG A 9 -16.98 -16.75 2.54
CA ARG A 9 -16.73 -15.67 3.52
C ARG A 9 -15.29 -15.19 3.53
N LEU A 10 -14.33 -16.10 3.37
CA LEU A 10 -12.92 -15.73 3.27
C LEU A 10 -12.65 -14.91 2.01
N ASP A 11 -13.27 -15.27 0.88
CA ASP A 11 -13.12 -14.48 -0.35
C ASP A 11 -13.79 -13.10 -0.25
N THR A 12 -14.98 -13.01 0.35
CA THR A 12 -15.60 -11.70 0.64
C THR A 12 -14.71 -10.84 1.54
N ARG A 13 -14.16 -11.43 2.62
CA ARG A 13 -13.25 -10.72 3.52
C ARG A 13 -11.97 -10.27 2.82
N ARG A 14 -11.41 -11.10 1.94
CA ARG A 14 -10.26 -10.74 1.11
C ARG A 14 -10.56 -9.51 0.26
N LEU A 15 -11.70 -9.50 -0.44
CA LEU A 15 -12.11 -8.39 -1.31
C LEU A 15 -12.29 -7.08 -0.53
N GLU A 16 -12.89 -7.15 0.66
CA GLU A 16 -13.04 -5.99 1.55
C GLU A 16 -11.68 -5.44 1.99
N LEU A 17 -10.77 -6.32 2.44
CA LEU A 17 -9.43 -5.92 2.86
C LEU A 17 -8.60 -5.31 1.72
N GLU A 18 -8.63 -5.91 0.53
CA GLU A 18 -7.94 -5.39 -0.66
C GLU A 18 -8.48 -4.00 -1.05
N ALA A 19 -9.79 -3.79 -0.97
CA ALA A 19 -10.41 -2.49 -1.23
C ALA A 19 -10.07 -1.43 -0.17
N GLU A 20 -10.04 -1.81 1.11
CA GLU A 20 -9.61 -0.92 2.19
C GLU A 20 -8.13 -0.53 2.04
N TYR A 21 -7.26 -1.49 1.73
CA TYR A 21 -5.84 -1.23 1.46
C TYR A 21 -5.68 -0.24 0.30
N GLU A 22 -6.36 -0.48 -0.83
CA GLU A 22 -6.30 0.43 -1.99
C GLU A 22 -6.73 1.85 -1.59
N ALA A 23 -7.81 2.00 -0.82
CA ALA A 23 -8.29 3.30 -0.37
C ALA A 23 -7.26 4.04 0.50
N VAL A 24 -6.64 3.36 1.46
CA VAL A 24 -5.59 3.94 2.32
C VAL A 24 -4.38 4.36 1.49
N LEU A 25 -3.92 3.48 0.60
CA LEU A 25 -2.78 3.76 -0.27
C LEU A 25 -3.06 4.96 -1.19
N LEU A 26 -4.24 5.04 -1.79
CA LEU A 26 -4.62 6.15 -2.66
C LEU A 26 -4.69 7.50 -1.93
N ASP A 27 -5.22 7.54 -0.71
CA ASP A 27 -5.20 8.76 0.10
C ASP A 27 -3.76 9.21 0.41
N ALA A 28 -2.92 8.26 0.82
CA ALA A 28 -1.51 8.52 1.10
C ALA A 28 -0.78 9.06 -0.14
N LEU A 29 -0.95 8.41 -1.30
CA LEU A 29 -0.35 8.82 -2.56
C LEU A 29 -0.81 10.23 -2.99
N ARG A 30 -2.10 10.54 -2.89
CA ARG A 30 -2.61 11.89 -3.22
C ARG A 30 -1.98 12.97 -2.35
N ARG A 31 -1.86 12.72 -1.05
CA ARG A 31 -1.24 13.65 -0.10
C ARG A 31 0.25 13.88 -0.38
N VAL A 32 0.96 12.85 -0.86
CA VAL A 32 2.36 12.94 -1.29
C VAL A 32 2.47 13.65 -2.64
N ALA A 33 1.60 13.33 -3.61
CA ALA A 33 1.52 14.00 -4.90
C ALA A 33 1.26 15.52 -4.76
N ALA A 34 0.49 15.92 -3.72
CA ALA A 34 0.25 17.31 -3.33
C ALA A 34 1.44 17.99 -2.63
N GLY A 35 2.53 17.26 -2.34
CA GLY A 35 3.77 17.81 -1.80
C GLY A 35 4.14 17.37 -0.39
N SER A 36 3.43 16.42 0.20
CA SER A 36 3.91 15.78 1.45
C SER A 36 5.09 14.85 1.17
N TRP A 37 5.97 14.68 2.15
CA TRP A 37 7.15 13.81 2.08
C TRP A 37 7.17 12.84 3.27
N GLY A 38 7.77 11.67 3.08
CA GLY A 38 8.05 10.67 4.11
C GLY A 38 7.35 9.32 3.88
N LEU A 39 6.38 9.21 2.97
CA LEU A 39 5.67 7.95 2.71
C LEU A 39 6.61 6.88 2.15
N PHE A 40 7.43 7.25 1.17
CA PHE A 40 8.41 6.34 0.56
C PHE A 40 9.72 6.27 1.35
N GLY A 41 9.91 7.18 2.30
CA GLY A 41 11.08 7.20 3.17
C GLY A 41 12.38 7.58 2.47
N HIS A 42 12.30 8.40 1.41
CA HIS A 42 13.47 8.86 0.65
C HIS A 42 14.19 10.02 1.34
N THR A 43 13.44 10.78 2.14
CA THR A 43 13.99 11.85 2.98
C THR A 43 14.76 11.29 4.18
N LYS A 44 15.76 12.04 4.69
CA LYS A 44 16.40 11.74 5.99
C LYS A 44 15.71 12.45 7.16
N ASP A 45 14.66 13.20 6.89
CA ASP A 45 13.91 13.95 7.89
C ASP A 45 13.07 13.01 8.77
N ARG A 46 13.51 12.82 10.02
CA ARG A 46 12.82 11.98 11.00
C ARG A 46 11.40 12.45 11.32
N ALA A 47 11.11 13.74 11.24
CA ALA A 47 9.77 14.26 11.50
C ALA A 47 8.81 13.89 10.36
N ALA A 48 9.30 13.95 9.11
CA ALA A 48 8.56 13.46 7.96
C ALA A 48 8.26 11.96 8.08
N HIS A 49 9.24 11.14 8.44
CA HIS A 49 9.03 9.70 8.71
C HIS A 49 8.00 9.46 9.81
N ALA A 50 8.15 10.10 10.97
CA ALA A 50 7.26 9.92 12.11
C ALA A 50 5.79 10.29 11.80
N LYS A 51 5.56 11.26 10.91
CA LYS A 51 4.22 11.63 10.44
C LYS A 51 3.56 10.52 9.63
N TRP A 52 4.34 9.76 8.87
CA TRP A 52 3.85 8.71 7.97
C TRP A 52 3.90 7.32 8.57
N GLU A 53 4.67 7.12 9.65
CA GLU A 53 4.78 5.85 10.38
C GLU A 53 3.42 5.18 10.64
N PRO A 54 2.36 5.88 11.13
CA PRO A 54 1.08 5.22 11.38
C PRO A 54 0.39 4.73 10.11
N VAL A 55 0.52 5.46 9.00
CA VAL A 55 -0.08 5.08 7.70
C VAL A 55 0.67 3.92 7.08
N VAL A 56 2.00 3.96 7.17
CA VAL A 56 2.88 2.89 6.75
C VAL A 56 2.57 1.59 7.51
N MET A 57 2.46 1.68 8.83
CA MET A 57 2.17 0.54 9.69
C MET A 57 0.81 -0.06 9.36
N ASP A 58 -0.24 0.78 9.21
CA ASP A 58 -1.57 0.32 8.79
C ASP A 58 -1.54 -0.38 7.41
N LEU A 59 -0.76 0.13 6.44
CA LEU A 59 -0.58 -0.54 5.15
C LEU A 59 0.14 -1.88 5.29
N CYS A 60 1.22 -1.97 6.06
CA CYS A 60 1.93 -3.23 6.30
C CYS A 60 1.03 -4.26 7.00
N ASP A 61 0.35 -3.87 8.08
CA ASP A 61 -0.56 -4.74 8.83
C ASP A 61 -1.67 -5.31 7.93
N ARG A 62 -2.26 -4.46 7.07
CA ARG A 62 -3.28 -4.87 6.10
C ARG A 62 -2.72 -5.76 5.00
N GLY A 63 -1.52 -5.43 4.49
CA GLY A 63 -0.84 -6.23 3.47
C GLY A 63 -0.58 -7.65 3.96
N GLU A 64 -0.06 -7.79 5.18
CA GLU A 64 0.16 -9.07 5.83
C GLU A 64 -1.16 -9.83 6.09
N GLU A 65 -2.23 -9.16 6.54
CA GLU A 65 -3.56 -9.80 6.71
C GLU A 65 -4.10 -10.31 5.36
N ILE A 66 -3.97 -9.51 4.29
CA ILE A 66 -4.39 -9.90 2.94
C ILE A 66 -3.61 -11.12 2.47
N ASP A 67 -2.30 -11.15 2.65
CA ASP A 67 -1.46 -12.29 2.25
C ASP A 67 -1.84 -13.57 2.99
N GLN A 68 -2.13 -13.47 4.29
CA GLN A 68 -2.62 -14.61 5.08
C GLN A 68 -3.97 -15.14 4.57
N VAL A 69 -4.90 -14.25 4.19
CA VAL A 69 -6.19 -14.66 3.65
C VAL A 69 -6.04 -15.26 2.24
N ARG A 70 -5.16 -14.68 1.41
CA ARG A 70 -4.86 -15.17 0.06
C ARG A 70 -4.20 -16.54 0.07
N ASP A 71 -3.26 -16.78 0.99
CA ASP A 71 -2.63 -18.10 1.18
C ASP A 71 -3.66 -19.17 1.56
N GLN A 72 -4.59 -18.86 2.48
CA GLN A 72 -5.68 -19.77 2.84
C GLN A 72 -6.61 -20.13 1.67
N LEU A 73 -6.73 -19.24 0.68
CA LEU A 73 -7.49 -19.44 -0.55
C LEU A 73 -6.65 -20.07 -1.68
N GLY A 74 -5.35 -20.30 -1.47
CA GLY A 74 -4.42 -20.81 -2.48
C GLY A 74 -4.08 -19.79 -3.59
N LEU A 75 -4.19 -18.50 -3.28
CA LEU A 75 -3.88 -17.39 -4.18
C LEU A 75 -2.42 -16.95 -4.03
N GLN A 76 -1.88 -16.29 -5.05
CA GLN A 76 -0.58 -15.64 -4.97
C GLN A 76 -0.58 -14.46 -3.98
N PRO A 77 0.57 -14.02 -3.45
CA PRO A 77 0.66 -12.82 -2.61
C PRO A 77 0.04 -11.56 -3.26
N PHE A 78 -0.24 -10.58 -2.44
CA PHE A 78 -0.85 -9.33 -2.84
C PHE A 78 0.18 -8.40 -3.48
N ALA A 79 0.30 -8.52 -4.80
CA ALA A 79 1.28 -7.79 -5.60
C ALA A 79 1.29 -6.27 -5.35
N LEU A 80 0.14 -5.65 -5.07
CA LEU A 80 0.08 -4.21 -4.80
C LEU A 80 0.85 -3.83 -3.53
N HIS A 81 0.81 -4.69 -2.51
CA HIS A 81 1.56 -4.50 -1.28
C HIS A 81 3.06 -4.69 -1.51
N GLU A 82 3.46 -5.78 -2.16
CA GLU A 82 4.86 -6.04 -2.51
C GLU A 82 5.49 -4.89 -3.32
N GLU A 83 4.76 -4.38 -4.33
CA GLU A 83 5.19 -3.26 -5.14
C GLU A 83 5.33 -1.97 -4.31
N PHE A 84 4.40 -1.74 -3.38
CA PHE A 84 4.46 -0.56 -2.51
C PHE A 84 5.68 -0.64 -1.60
N GLU A 85 5.91 -1.76 -0.93
CA GLU A 85 7.09 -1.96 -0.09
C GLU A 85 8.39 -1.82 -0.86
N ALA A 86 8.48 -2.42 -2.05
CA ALA A 86 9.65 -2.32 -2.92
C ALA A 86 9.92 -0.88 -3.39
N SER A 87 8.90 -0.01 -3.38
CA SER A 87 9.03 1.40 -3.74
C SER A 87 9.54 2.28 -2.59
N ARG A 88 9.66 1.73 -1.38
CA ARG A 88 10.14 2.43 -0.18
C ARG A 88 11.63 2.23 0.04
N GLY A 89 12.22 3.10 0.85
CA GLY A 89 13.60 3.03 1.31
C GLY A 89 14.52 4.09 0.70
N PRO A 90 15.83 4.00 0.99
CA PRO A 90 16.79 5.00 0.51
C PRO A 90 16.98 4.88 -1.00
N VAL A 91 16.90 6.01 -1.71
CA VAL A 91 17.14 6.11 -3.15
C VAL A 91 18.40 6.92 -3.45
N ALA A 92 18.94 6.75 -4.66
CA ALA A 92 20.05 7.56 -5.14
C ALA A 92 19.67 9.05 -5.22
N SER A 93 20.63 9.95 -5.04
CA SER A 93 20.38 11.40 -5.00
C SER A 93 19.81 12.01 -6.29
N ASN A 94 19.84 11.27 -7.40
CA ASN A 94 19.27 11.65 -8.69
C ASN A 94 17.87 11.03 -8.94
N ALA A 95 17.32 10.28 -7.99
CA ALA A 95 15.99 9.71 -8.12
C ALA A 95 14.90 10.81 -8.14
N PRO A 96 13.76 10.57 -8.81
CA PRO A 96 12.60 11.43 -8.69
C PRO A 96 12.19 11.64 -7.23
N GLY A 97 11.81 12.87 -6.86
CA GLY A 97 11.27 13.13 -5.53
C GLY A 97 9.94 12.40 -5.29
N GLU A 98 9.61 12.16 -4.02
CA GLU A 98 8.41 11.42 -3.59
C GLU A 98 7.11 11.93 -4.26
N PRO A 99 6.86 13.26 -4.42
CA PRO A 99 5.65 13.71 -5.11
C PRO A 99 5.54 13.25 -6.56
N LYS A 100 6.66 13.15 -7.28
CA LYS A 100 6.66 12.69 -8.68
C LYS A 100 6.45 11.17 -8.76
N GLN A 101 7.05 10.43 -7.83
CA GLN A 101 6.80 8.99 -7.70
C GLN A 101 5.35 8.69 -7.35
N ALA A 102 4.74 9.45 -6.43
CA ALA A 102 3.33 9.29 -6.09
C ALA A 102 2.40 9.54 -7.28
N LYS A 103 2.69 10.57 -8.09
CA LYS A 103 1.94 10.81 -9.34
C LYS A 103 2.05 9.65 -10.32
N ALA A 104 3.26 9.13 -10.53
CA ALA A 104 3.47 7.95 -11.38
C ALA A 104 2.72 6.72 -10.86
N TRP A 105 2.62 6.56 -9.54
CA TRP A 105 1.80 5.52 -8.91
C TRP A 105 0.29 5.71 -9.18
N LEU A 106 -0.23 6.92 -8.98
CA LEU A 106 -1.64 7.24 -9.24
C LEU A 106 -2.00 7.03 -10.73
N GLU A 107 -1.13 7.48 -11.63
CA GLU A 107 -1.26 7.25 -13.08
C GLU A 107 -1.28 5.75 -13.42
N ARG A 108 -0.38 4.96 -12.84
CA ARG A 108 -0.33 3.50 -13.04
C ARG A 108 -1.59 2.79 -12.53
N LEU A 109 -2.17 3.27 -11.44
CA LEU A 109 -3.43 2.76 -10.88
C LEU A 109 -4.67 3.29 -11.60
N GLY A 110 -4.50 4.13 -12.64
CA GLY A 110 -5.61 4.75 -13.37
C GLY A 110 -6.45 5.69 -12.52
N LYS A 111 -5.86 6.30 -11.49
CA LYS A 111 -6.53 7.25 -10.60
C LYS A 111 -5.98 8.66 -10.85
N ASP A 112 -6.87 9.64 -10.87
CA ASP A 112 -6.46 11.03 -11.03
C ASP A 112 -5.63 11.49 -9.81
N ALA A 113 -4.55 12.21 -10.13
CA ALA A 113 -3.57 12.76 -9.18
C ALA A 113 -4.01 14.06 -8.52
#